data_AF-A0A3D1B0K6-F1
#
_entry.id   AF-A0A3D1B0K6-F1
#
_cell.length_a   1.000
_cell.length_b   1.000
_cell.length_c   1.000
_cell.angle_alpha   90.00
_cell.angle_beta   90.00
_cell.angle_gamma   90.00
#
_symmetry.space_group_name_H-M   'P 1'
#
loop_
_entity.id
_entity.type
_entity.pdbx_description
1 polymer ?
#
loop_
_entity_poly.entity_id
_entity_poly.type
_entity_poly.pdbx_seq_one_letter_code
_entity_poly.pdbx_strand_id
1 'polypeptide(L)' 'ATLGAARDAILTKDIAAARSILEAALATHPDHAQLHYELSRVYARLGQTTLAAEQTHIFQELRTRESKIP' A
#
# COMPACT_ATOMS: atom_id res chain seq x y z
N ALA A 1 26.76 1.46 -19.19
CA ALA A 1 25.32 1.15 -19.07
C ALA A 1 24.85 1.33 -17.61
N THR A 2 24.84 2.57 -17.08
CA THR A 2 24.64 2.83 -15.63
C THR A 2 23.39 3.66 -15.31
N LEU A 3 22.59 4.05 -16.31
CA LEU A 3 21.36 4.81 -16.08
C LEU A 3 20.15 3.93 -15.66
N GLY A 4 20.20 2.62 -15.93
CA GLY A 4 19.14 1.69 -15.53
C GLY A 4 19.05 1.46 -14.02
N ALA A 5 20.20 1.31 -13.34
CA ALA A 5 20.23 1.01 -11.91
C ALA A 5 19.91 2.21 -11.00
N ALA A 6 20.26 3.43 -11.42
CA ALA A 6 20.05 4.64 -10.62
C ALA A 6 18.57 5.07 -10.57
N ARG A 7 17.85 4.93 -11.70
CA ARG A 7 16.40 5.21 -11.74
C ARG A 7 15.61 4.21 -10.93
N ASP A 8 16.02 2.95 -10.95
CA ASP A 8 15.36 1.91 -10.16
C ASP A 8 15.55 2.18 -8.67
N ALA A 9 16.79 2.41 -8.20
CA ALA A 9 17.10 2.61 -6.79
C ALA A 9 16.39 3.81 -6.13
N ILE A 10 16.20 4.92 -6.86
CA ILE A 10 15.46 6.08 -6.35
C ILE A 10 13.99 5.69 -6.15
N LEU A 11 13.40 5.00 -7.13
CA LEU A 11 12.02 4.53 -7.04
C LEU A 11 11.87 3.44 -5.96
N THR A 12 12.80 2.51 -5.81
CA THR A 12 12.69 1.44 -4.79
C THR A 12 12.84 1.99 -3.38
N LYS A 13 13.72 2.97 -3.17
CA LYS A 13 13.98 3.54 -1.84
C LYS A 13 12.74 4.27 -1.30
N ASP A 14 12.04 5.02 -2.14
CA ASP A 14 10.81 5.70 -1.75
C ASP A 14 9.66 4.72 -1.48
N ILE A 15 9.60 3.59 -2.21
CA ILE A 15 8.54 2.59 -2.03
C ILE A 15 8.71 1.82 -0.71
N ALA A 16 9.93 1.48 -0.32
CA ALA A 16 10.18 0.84 0.98
C ALA A 16 9.84 1.76 2.16
N ALA A 17 10.18 3.06 2.04
CA ALA A 17 9.81 4.06 3.04
C ALA A 17 8.28 4.26 3.11
N ALA A 18 7.61 4.33 1.95
CA ALA A 18 6.16 4.42 1.87
C ALA A 18 5.47 3.24 2.55
N ARG A 19 5.99 2.02 2.38
CA ARG A 19 5.48 0.83 3.10
C ARG A 19 5.49 1.07 4.60
N SER A 20 6.66 1.42 5.15
CA SER A 20 6.81 1.58 6.60
C SER A 20 5.93 2.69 7.18
N ILE A 21 5.76 3.80 6.45
CA ILE A 21 4.88 4.91 6.86
C ILE A 21 3.42 4.45 6.88
N LEU A 22 2.98 3.73 5.84
CA LEU A 22 1.60 3.23 5.74
C LEU A 22 1.31 2.16 6.80
N GLU A 23 2.25 1.26 7.07
CA GLU A 23 2.15 0.27 8.16
C GLU A 23 2.00 0.95 9.52
N ALA A 24 2.78 1.99 9.79
CA ALA A 24 2.66 2.78 11.03
C ALA A 24 1.32 3.53 11.11
N ALA A 25 0.86 4.11 10.01
CA ALA A 25 -0.43 4.77 9.96
C ALA A 25 -1.60 3.80 10.22
N LEU A 26 -1.54 2.59 9.66
CA LEU A 26 -2.51 1.53 9.92
C LEU A 26 -2.50 1.03 11.36
N ALA A 27 -1.36 1.08 12.06
CA ALA A 27 -1.31 0.76 13.49
C ALA A 27 -2.17 1.73 14.33
N THR A 28 -2.34 2.97 13.88
CA THR A 28 -3.21 3.98 14.52
C THR A 28 -4.63 4.02 13.95
N HIS A 29 -4.79 3.67 12.67
CA HIS A 29 -6.05 3.74 11.95
C HIS A 29 -6.32 2.46 11.14
N PRO A 30 -6.62 1.34 11.82
CA PRO A 30 -6.74 0.03 11.17
C PRO A 30 -7.96 -0.11 10.27
N ASP A 31 -8.98 0.74 10.42
CA ASP A 31 -10.20 0.73 9.59
C ASP A 31 -10.17 1.79 8.48
N HIS A 32 -9.02 2.41 8.19
CA HIS A 32 -8.94 3.47 7.20
C HIS A 32 -8.74 2.91 5.78
N ALA A 33 -9.84 2.83 5.02
CA ALA A 33 -9.86 2.21 3.70
C ALA A 33 -8.76 2.72 2.75
N GLN A 34 -8.55 4.04 2.69
CA GLN A 34 -7.54 4.64 1.81
C GLN A 34 -6.11 4.14 2.11
N LEU A 35 -5.78 3.86 3.37
CA LEU A 35 -4.43 3.41 3.76
C LEU A 35 -4.17 1.99 3.24
N HIS A 36 -5.18 1.12 3.33
CA HIS A 36 -5.11 -0.22 2.74
C HIS A 36 -4.94 -0.17 1.21
N TYR A 37 -5.60 0.77 0.53
CA TYR A 37 -5.43 0.96 -0.91
C TYR A 37 -4.01 1.44 -1.29
N GLU A 38 -3.47 2.43 -0.58
CA GLU A 38 -2.10 2.88 -0.86
C GLU A 38 -1.08 1.79 -0.53
N LEU A 39 -1.29 1.04 0.54
CA LEU A 39 -0.40 -0.06 0.93
C LEU A 39 -0.45 -1.21 -0.10
N SER A 40 -1.61 -1.49 -0.71
CA SER A 40 -1.70 -2.49 -1.78
C SER A 40 -0.89 -2.10 -3.01
N ARG A 41 -0.91 -0.81 -3.40
CA ARG A 41 -0.12 -0.28 -4.52
C ARG A 41 1.38 -0.37 -4.24
N VAL A 42 1.79 -0.06 -3.01
CA VAL A 42 3.17 -0.19 -2.55
C VAL A 42 3.62 -1.65 -2.62
N TYR A 43 2.82 -2.59 -2.11
CA TYR A 43 3.11 -4.01 -2.20
C TYR A 43 3.19 -4.52 -3.64
N ALA A 44 2.30 -4.06 -4.53
CA ALA A 44 2.35 -4.42 -5.95
C ALA A 44 3.66 -3.95 -6.61
N ARG A 45 4.12 -2.74 -6.28
CA ARG A 45 5.40 -2.20 -6.78
C ARG A 45 6.63 -2.91 -6.20
N LEU A 46 6.51 -3.49 -5.00
CA LEU A 46 7.56 -4.34 -4.40
C LEU A 46 7.53 -5.79 -4.93
N GLY A 47 6.59 -6.14 -5.81
CA GLY A 47 6.40 -7.52 -6.28
C GLY A 47 5.75 -8.44 -5.24
N GLN A 48 5.25 -7.89 -4.13
CA GLN A 48 4.59 -8.63 -3.05
C GLN A 48 3.09 -8.79 -3.36
N THR A 49 2.77 -9.51 -4.44
CA THR A 49 1.39 -9.64 -4.97
C THR A 49 0.39 -10.23 -3.97
N THR A 50 0.81 -11.17 -3.12
CA THR A 50 -0.06 -11.74 -2.08
C THR A 50 -0.50 -10.67 -1.07
N LEU A 51 0.46 -9.87 -0.57
CA LEU A 51 0.16 -8.78 0.36
C LEU A 51 -0.66 -7.69 -0.32
N ALA A 52 -0.39 -7.38 -1.59
CA ALA A 52 -1.19 -6.43 -2.35
C ALA A 52 -2.66 -6.89 -2.47
N ALA A 53 -2.91 -8.17 -2.75
CA ALA A 53 -4.25 -8.73 -2.84
C ALA A 53 -4.99 -8.66 -1.49
N GLU A 54 -4.31 -8.97 -0.39
CA GLU A 54 -4.87 -8.89 0.96
C GLU A 54 -5.32 -7.47 1.31
N GLN A 55 -4.44 -6.48 1.11
CA GLN A 55 -4.76 -5.08 1.40
C GLN A 55 -5.88 -4.54 0.48
N THR A 56 -5.93 -5.02 -0.77
CA THR A 56 -7.03 -4.70 -1.70
C THR A 56 -8.36 -5.26 -1.22
N HIS A 57 -8.38 -6.48 -0.67
CA HIS A 57 -9.59 -7.08 -0.12
C HIS A 57 -10.11 -6.28 1.09
N ILE A 58 -9.22 -5.93 2.03
CA ILE A 58 -9.57 -5.11 3.19
C ILE A 58 -10.14 -3.75 2.76
N PHE A 59 -9.51 -3.08 1.78
CA PHE A 59 -10.02 -1.83 1.21
C PHE A 59 -11.46 -1.98 0.69
N GLN A 60 -11.77 -3.06 -0.04
CA GLN A 60 -13.11 -3.31 -0.57
C GLN A 60 -14.13 -3.54 0.55
N GLU A 61 -13.74 -4.30 1.59
CA GLU A 61 -14.60 -4.54 2.76
C GLU A 61 -14.90 -3.24 3.51
N LEU A 62 -13.88 -2.43 3.79
CA LEU A 62 -14.03 -1.16 4.48
C LEU A 62 -14.87 -0.16 3.68
N ARG A 63 -14.63 -0.01 2.37
CA ARG A 63 -15.46 0.84 1.50
C ARG A 63 -16.92 0.41 1.47
N THR A 64 -17.16 -0.89 1.42
CA THR A 64 -18.53 -1.44 1.46
C THR A 64 -19.20 -1.17 2.81
N ARG A 65 -18.43 -1.20 3.89
CA ARG A 65 -18.90 -0.91 5.25
C ARG A 65 -19.20 0.59 5.45
N GLU A 66 -18.31 1.47 5.00
CA GLU A 66 -18.48 2.93 5.02
C GLU A 66 -19.68 3.38 4.16
N SER A 67 -19.87 2.77 2.99
CA SER A 67 -20.99 3.09 2.11
C SER A 67 -22.37 2.66 2.66
N LYS A 68 -22.41 1.87 3.74
CA LYS A 68 -23.65 1.36 4.35
C LYS A 68 -24.13 2.18 5.55
N ILE A 69 -23.58 3.36 5.78
CA ILE A 69 -24.06 4.26 6.83
C ILE A 69 -25.27 5.05 6.26
N PRO A 70 -26.50 4.83 6.74
CA PRO A 70 -27.70 5.52 6.26
C PRO A 70 -27.73 7.01 6.64
#